data_AF-A0A659XY57-F1
#
_entry.id   AF-A0A659XY57-F1
#
_cell.length_a   1.000
_cell.length_b   1.000
_cell.length_c   1.000
_cell.angle_alpha   90.00
_cell.angle_beta   90.00
_cell.angle_gamma   90.00
#
_symmetry.space_group_name_H-M   'P 1'
#
loop_
_entity.id
_entity.type
_entity.pdbx_description
1 polymer ?
#
loop_
_entity_poly.entity_id
_entity_poly.type
_entity_poly.pdbx_seq_one_letter_code
_entity_poly.pdbx_strand_id
1 'polypeptide(L)'
;AEQFVRDTHVDALAVAMGTSHGAYKFSRKPDGAVLAMNVIEEIHRRLPNMHLVMHGSSSVPEELQEIINKYGGQMKPTWGVPVEEIQRGIKHGVRKI
;
A
#
# COMPACT_ATOMS: atom_id res chain seq x y z
N ALA A 1 4.95 -15.96 5.30
CA ALA A 1 5.68 -15.45 4.12
C ALA A 1 6.78 -16.41 3.70
N GLU A 2 7.81 -16.62 4.53
CA GLU A 2 8.96 -17.48 4.20
C GLU A 2 8.60 -18.92 3.77
N GLN A 3 7.76 -19.60 4.57
CA GLN A 3 7.28 -20.94 4.23
C GLN A 3 6.54 -20.96 2.89
N PHE A 4 5.63 -20.00 2.67
CA PHE A 4 4.89 -19.89 1.42
C PHE A 4 5.82 -19.73 0.21
N VAL A 5 6.81 -18.83 0.29
CA VAL A 5 7.78 -18.62 -0.79
C VAL A 5 8.60 -19.87 -1.07
N ARG A 6 9.01 -20.61 -0.03
CA ARG A 6 9.72 -21.90 -0.19
C ARG A 6 8.86 -22.96 -0.86
N ASP A 7 7.59 -23.05 -0.47
CA ASP A 7 6.71 -24.11 -0.98
C ASP A 7 6.27 -23.83 -2.41
N THR A 8 6.03 -22.56 -2.75
CA THR A 8 5.41 -22.18 -4.03
C THR A 8 6.39 -21.66 -5.07
N HIS A 9 7.60 -21.26 -4.67
CA HIS A 9 8.62 -20.68 -5.57
C HIS A 9 8.11 -19.46 -6.37
N VAL A 10 7.22 -18.66 -5.78
CA VAL A 10 6.62 -17.50 -6.45
C VAL A 10 7.65 -16.42 -6.75
N ASP A 11 7.51 -15.74 -7.90
CA ASP A 11 8.40 -14.64 -8.31
C ASP A 11 8.09 -13.31 -7.60
N ALA A 12 6.87 -13.17 -7.07
CA ALA A 12 6.45 -11.98 -6.32
C ALA A 12 5.45 -12.34 -5.22
N LEU A 13 5.54 -11.64 -4.09
CA LEU A 13 4.70 -11.88 -2.91
C LEU A 13 3.87 -10.64 -2.56
N ALA A 14 2.56 -10.74 -2.71
CA ALA A 14 1.62 -9.76 -2.19
C ALA A 14 1.42 -9.96 -0.68
N VAL A 15 1.53 -8.88 0.08
CA VAL A 15 1.44 -8.90 1.55
C VAL A 15 0.29 -8.01 2.01
N ALA A 16 -0.60 -8.57 2.83
CA ALA A 16 -1.61 -7.81 3.54
C ALA A 16 -0.96 -7.03 4.69
N MET A 17 -1.05 -5.71 4.66
CA MET A 17 -0.38 -4.81 5.62
C MET A 17 -1.26 -3.61 6.03
N GLY A 18 -2.59 -3.78 5.92
CA GLY A 18 -3.59 -2.76 6.29
C GLY A 18 -4.20 -2.01 5.10
N THR A 19 -3.77 -2.31 3.87
CA THR A 19 -4.38 -1.74 2.65
C THR A 19 -5.67 -2.47 2.27
N SER A 20 -6.54 -1.76 1.56
CA SER A 20 -7.79 -2.28 0.98
C SER A 20 -8.02 -1.69 -0.42
N HIS A 21 -8.92 -2.31 -1.20
CA HIS A 21 -9.29 -1.81 -2.53
C HIS A 21 -10.29 -0.65 -2.46
N GLY A 22 -10.33 0.18 -3.52
CA GLY A 22 -11.24 1.33 -3.62
C GLY A 22 -10.68 2.64 -3.05
N ALA A 23 -11.47 3.71 -3.16
CA ALA A 23 -11.11 5.06 -2.74
C ALA A 23 -11.29 5.30 -1.23
N TYR A 24 -12.20 4.55 -0.59
CA TYR A 24 -12.51 4.63 0.84
C TYR A 24 -11.62 3.70 1.67
N LYS A 25 -10.31 3.89 1.56
CA LYS A 25 -9.35 3.05 2.28
C LYS A 25 -9.33 3.39 3.77
N PHE A 26 -9.39 4.68 4.09
CA PHE A 26 -9.34 5.20 5.44
C PHE A 26 -10.44 6.23 5.69
N SER A 27 -11.12 6.14 6.83
CA SER A 27 -12.14 7.10 7.27
C SER A 27 -11.56 8.34 7.95
N ARG A 28 -10.24 8.33 8.18
CA ARG A 28 -9.46 9.45 8.74
C ARG A 28 -8.17 9.60 7.95
N LYS A 29 -7.59 10.81 7.96
CA LYS A 29 -6.27 11.05 7.38
C LYS A 29 -5.26 10.05 7.98
N PRO A 30 -4.56 9.27 7.15
CA PRO A 30 -3.62 8.29 7.64
C PRO A 30 -2.43 8.95 8.34
N ASP A 31 -2.09 8.43 9.51
CA ASP A 31 -0.82 8.62 10.21
C ASP A 31 0.13 7.44 9.94
N GLY A 32 1.38 7.54 10.43
CA GLY A 32 2.38 6.48 10.27
C GLY A 32 2.06 5.15 10.96
N ALA A 33 0.89 5.02 11.61
CA ALA A 33 0.40 3.78 12.22
C ALA A 33 -0.66 3.07 11.37
N VAL A 34 -1.07 3.64 10.23
CA VAL A 34 -2.14 3.06 9.40
C VAL A 34 -1.71 1.81 8.66
N LEU A 35 -0.43 1.73 8.29
CA LEU A 35 0.12 0.59 7.59
C LEU A 35 1.14 -0.13 8.45
N ALA A 36 1.06 -1.47 8.45
CA ALA A 36 1.98 -2.33 9.17
C ALA A 36 3.32 -2.45 8.42
N MET A 37 4.03 -1.33 8.27
CA MET A 37 5.30 -1.27 7.53
C MET A 37 6.38 -2.15 8.14
N ASN A 38 6.36 -2.32 9.46
CA ASN A 38 7.22 -3.26 10.18
C ASN A 38 7.10 -4.70 9.64
N VAL A 39 5.93 -5.09 9.12
CA VAL A 39 5.73 -6.41 8.50
C VAL A 39 6.48 -6.50 7.16
N ILE A 40 6.42 -5.46 6.33
CA ILE A 40 7.17 -5.40 5.06
C ILE A 40 8.68 -5.45 5.34
N GLU A 41 9.14 -4.65 6.30
CA GLU A 41 10.55 -4.59 6.70
C GLU A 41 11.06 -5.95 7.21
N GLU A 42 10.29 -6.61 8.06
CA GLU A 42 10.66 -7.93 8.61
C GLU A 42 10.63 -9.04 7.54
N ILE A 43 9.68 -8.99 6.60
CA ILE A 43 9.65 -9.92 5.46
C ILE A 43 10.89 -9.70 4.58
N HIS A 44 11.21 -8.45 4.25
CA HIS A 44 12.39 -8.14 3.44
C HIS A 44 13.68 -8.55 4.13
N ARG A 45 13.80 -8.36 5.45
CA ARG A 45 14.97 -8.80 6.23
C ARG A 45 15.18 -10.32 6.13
N ARG A 46 14.10 -11.11 6.11
CA ARG A 46 14.17 -12.58 5.99
C ARG A 46 14.31 -13.06 4.55
N LEU A 47 13.73 -12.33 3.60
CA LEU A 47 13.66 -12.66 2.18
C LEU A 47 14.20 -11.48 1.33
N PRO A 48 15.50 -11.16 1.41
CA PRO A 48 16.06 -9.94 0.83
C PRO A 48 15.92 -9.86 -0.70
N ASN A 49 15.86 -11.02 -1.36
CA ASN A 49 15.74 -11.10 -2.82
C ASN A 49 14.29 -11.20 -3.30
N MET A 50 13.31 -11.33 -2.40
CA MET A 50 11.91 -11.47 -2.79
C MET A 50 11.34 -10.12 -3.25
N HIS A 51 10.70 -10.11 -4.42
CA HIS A 51 9.92 -8.96 -4.88
C HIS A 51 8.59 -8.87 -4.13
N LEU A 52 8.41 -7.83 -3.33
CA LEU A 52 7.18 -7.60 -2.58
C LEU A 52 6.19 -6.77 -3.40
N VAL A 53 4.91 -7.03 -3.16
CA VAL A 53 3.80 -6.35 -3.82
C VAL A 53 2.90 -5.70 -2.77
N MET A 54 2.65 -4.40 -2.92
CA MET A 54 1.60 -3.71 -2.19
C MET A 54 0.35 -3.69 -3.06
N HIS A 55 -0.76 -4.24 -2.57
CA HIS A 55 -2.06 -4.12 -3.25
C HIS A 55 -2.85 -2.96 -2.66
N GLY A 56 -3.76 -2.39 -3.45
CA GLY A 56 -4.66 -1.34 -2.98
C GLY A 56 -3.91 -0.07 -2.56
N SER A 57 -2.80 0.25 -3.21
CA SER A 57 -1.85 1.28 -2.78
C SER A 57 -2.12 2.69 -3.34
N SER A 58 -3.29 2.94 -3.94
CA SER A 58 -3.61 4.26 -4.48
C SER A 58 -3.60 5.35 -3.39
N SER A 59 -2.99 6.50 -3.66
CA SER A 59 -2.85 7.61 -2.69
C SER A 59 -4.08 8.52 -2.55
N VAL A 60 -5.02 8.44 -3.48
CA VAL A 60 -6.27 9.23 -3.52
C VAL A 60 -6.02 10.73 -3.24
N PRO A 61 -5.27 11.44 -4.12
CA PRO A 61 -4.92 12.85 -3.93
C PRO A 61 -6.14 13.75 -3.77
N GLU A 62 -6.07 14.72 -2.87
CA GLU A 62 -7.15 15.67 -2.60
C GLU A 62 -7.51 16.52 -3.82
N GLU A 63 -6.50 17.03 -4.55
CA GLU A 63 -6.70 17.79 -5.79
C GLU A 63 -7.57 17.04 -6.82
N LEU A 64 -7.39 15.71 -6.94
CA LEU A 64 -8.20 14.91 -7.86
C LEU A 64 -9.64 14.75 -7.36
N GLN A 65 -9.86 14.65 -6.04
CA GLN A 65 -11.20 14.64 -5.45
C GLN A 65 -11.91 15.98 -5.68
N GLU A 66 -11.19 17.09 -5.53
CA GLU A 66 -11.69 18.44 -5.79
C GLU A 66 -12.05 18.65 -7.27
N ILE A 67 -11.20 18.17 -8.20
CA ILE A 67 -11.51 18.20 -9.64
C ILE A 67 -12.80 17.44 -9.93
N ILE A 68 -12.96 16.24 -9.35
CA ILE A 68 -14.17 15.43 -9.54
C ILE A 68 -15.40 16.18 -9.03
N ASN A 69 -15.33 16.75 -7.82
CA ASN A 69 -16.46 17.50 -7.25
C ASN A 69 -16.75 18.80 -8.02
N LYS A 70 -15.73 19.48 -8.53
CA LYS A 70 -15.87 20.68 -9.37
C LYS A 70 -16.67 20.41 -10.65
N TYR A 71 -16.54 19.24 -11.25
CA TYR A 71 -17.23 18.86 -12.48
C TYR A 71 -18.49 18.00 -12.24
N GLY A 72 -19.14 18.16 -11.09
CA GLY A 72 -20.44 17.56 -10.79
C GLY A 72 -20.39 16.20 -10.06
N GLY A 73 -19.20 15.72 -9.70
CA GLY A 73 -19.05 14.57 -8.80
C GLY A 73 -19.47 14.88 -7.36
N GLN A 74 -19.67 13.83 -6.57
CA GLN A 74 -20.05 13.92 -5.15
C GLN A 74 -19.19 12.97 -4.29
N MET A 75 -17.87 13.08 -4.43
CA MET A 75 -16.92 12.36 -3.60
C MET A 75 -16.87 12.97 -2.20
N LYS A 76 -17.12 12.13 -1.19
CA LYS A 76 -16.84 12.47 0.21
C LYS A 76 -15.33 12.48 0.44
N PRO A 77 -14.81 13.33 1.36
CA PRO A 77 -13.41 13.31 1.74
C PRO A 77 -12.95 11.89 2.11
N THR A 78 -11.88 11.46 1.47
CA THR A 78 -11.28 10.14 1.71
C THR A 78 -9.78 10.20 1.50
N TRP A 79 -9.07 9.20 2.04
CA TRP A 79 -7.62 9.14 2.00
C TRP A 79 -7.14 7.79 1.51
N GLY A 80 -6.10 7.83 0.68
CA GLY A 80 -5.39 6.66 0.20
C GLY A 80 -4.10 6.40 0.99
N VAL A 81 -3.23 5.57 0.43
CA VAL A 81 -1.92 5.29 1.02
C VAL A 81 -0.97 6.49 0.84
N PRO A 82 -0.35 7.02 1.91
CA PRO A 82 0.64 8.10 1.79
C PRO A 82 1.80 7.73 0.88
N VAL A 83 2.26 8.68 0.06
CA VAL A 83 3.37 8.45 -0.88
C VAL A 83 4.65 8.09 -0.13
N GLU A 84 4.85 8.68 1.05
CA GLU A 84 6.00 8.42 1.93
C GLU A 84 6.05 6.95 2.36
N GLU A 85 4.89 6.32 2.62
CA GLU A 85 4.81 4.91 2.99
C GLU A 85 5.06 3.99 1.78
N ILE A 86 4.61 4.38 0.58
CA ILE A 86 4.97 3.68 -0.66
C ILE A 86 6.48 3.72 -0.88
N GLN A 87 7.08 4.91 -0.74
CA GLN A 87 8.53 5.09 -0.84
C GLN A 87 9.28 4.27 0.20
N ARG A 88 8.79 4.21 1.44
CA ARG A 88 9.33 3.35 2.49
C ARG A 88 9.22 1.87 2.10
N GLY A 89 8.10 1.42 1.54
CA GLY A 89 7.96 0.07 0.99
C GLY A 89 8.97 -0.24 -0.11
N ILE A 90 9.19 0.69 -1.04
CA ILE A 90 10.17 0.54 -2.13
C ILE A 90 11.60 0.36 -1.57
N LYS A 91 11.96 1.10 -0.51
CA LYS A 91 13.25 0.93 0.17
C LYS A 91 13.42 -0.46 0.80
N HIS A 92 12.32 -1.18 1.04
CA HIS A 92 12.29 -2.50 1.68
C HIS A 92 11.71 -3.58 0.76
N GLY A 93 12.06 -3.54 -0.53
CA GLY A 93 11.80 -4.67 -1.44
C GLY A 93 10.46 -4.66 -2.17
N VAL A 94 9.61 -3.63 -1.99
CA VAL A 94 8.41 -3.48 -2.83
C VAL A 94 8.83 -3.11 -4.25
N ARG A 95 8.33 -3.87 -5.23
CA ARG A 95 8.61 -3.70 -6.68
C ARG A 95 7.37 -3.58 -7.54
N LYS A 96 6.20 -3.90 -6.99
CA LYS A 96 4.88 -3.66 -7.60
C LYS A 96 3.98 -2.97 -6.58
N ILE A 97 3.30 -1.91 -7.00
CA ILE A 97 2.49 -1.00 -6.17
C ILE A 97 1.04 -1.04 -6.62
#